data_AF-A0A8S3ABT7-F1
#
_entry.id   AF-A0A8S3ABT7-F1
#
_cell.length_a   1.000
_cell.length_b   1.000
_cell.length_c   1.000
_cell.angle_alpha   90.00
_cell.angle_beta   90.00
_cell.angle_gamma   90.00
#
_symmetry.space_group_name_H-M   'P 1'
#
loop_
_entity.id
_entity.type
_entity.pdbx_description
1 polymer ?
#
loop_
_entity_poly.entity_id
_entity_poly.type
_entity_poly.pdbx_seq_one_letter_code
_entity_poly.pdbx_strand_id
1 'polypeptide(L)' 'AGRKKTLFTIELWNVYDRTVANLSRSNNSIEGWHNAFAKRVAIVHPSVSKLTEKIRREQS' A
#
# COMPACT_ATOMS: atom_id res chain seq x y z
N ALA A 1 -4.29 -2.89 -34.17
CA ALA A 1 -4.47 -3.73 -32.96
C ALA A 1 -5.11 -2.86 -31.87
N GLY A 2 -6.30 -3.23 -31.37
CA GLY A 2 -7.00 -2.44 -30.34
C GLY A 2 -6.47 -2.71 -28.93
N ARG A 3 -6.66 -1.75 -28.02
CA ARG A 3 -6.33 -1.92 -26.59
C ARG A 3 -7.14 -3.10 -26.03
N LYS A 4 -6.45 -4.09 -25.45
CA LYS A 4 -7.11 -5.20 -24.76
C LYS A 4 -7.95 -4.68 -23.58
N LYS A 5 -9.14 -5.23 -23.42
CA LYS A 5 -10.01 -4.95 -22.27
C LYS A 5 -9.28 -5.35 -20.99
N THR A 6 -9.40 -4.54 -19.95
CA THR A 6 -8.76 -4.81 -18.66
C THR A 6 -9.42 -6.02 -18.00
N LEU A 7 -8.61 -6.83 -17.31
CA LEU A 7 -9.10 -7.97 -16.52
C LEU A 7 -9.98 -7.52 -15.34
N PHE A 8 -9.67 -6.34 -14.79
CA PHE A 8 -10.42 -5.74 -13.69
C PHE A 8 -11.03 -4.43 -14.13
N THR A 9 -12.18 -4.10 -13.54
CA THR A 9 -12.86 -2.84 -13.78
C THR A 9 -12.03 -1.70 -13.18
N ILE A 10 -12.20 -0.48 -13.71
CA ILE A 10 -11.36 0.66 -13.33
C ILE A 10 -11.60 1.11 -11.88
N GLU A 11 -12.80 0.84 -11.36
CA GLU A 11 -13.24 1.10 -9.99
C GLU A 11 -12.46 0.30 -8.96
N LEU A 12 -11.84 -0.83 -9.35
CA LEU A 12 -11.00 -1.63 -8.45
C LEU A 12 -9.57 -1.07 -8.30
N TRP A 13 -9.20 -0.08 -9.11
CA TRP A 13 -7.83 0.43 -9.09
C TRP A 13 -7.60 1.25 -7.83
N ASN A 14 -6.47 1.03 -7.16
CA ASN A 14 -6.09 1.74 -5.92
C ASN A 14 -6.03 3.29 -6.06
N VAL A 15 -6.02 3.80 -7.29
CA VAL A 15 -5.97 5.23 -7.62
C VAL A 15 -7.32 5.79 -8.09
N TYR A 16 -8.35 4.93 -8.21
CA TYR A 16 -9.64 5.31 -8.77
C TYR A 16 -10.30 6.44 -7.98
N ASP A 17 -10.61 6.21 -6.70
CA ASP A 17 -11.29 7.20 -5.85
C ASP A 17 -10.52 8.51 -5.76
N ARG A 18 -9.19 8.43 -5.67
CA ARG A 18 -8.30 9.60 -5.66
C ARG A 18 -8.37 10.37 -6.97
N THR A 19 -8.46 9.67 -8.10
CA THR A 19 -8.60 10.28 -9.42
C THR A 19 -9.97 10.94 -9.58
N VAL A 20 -11.03 10.29 -9.11
CA VAL A 20 -12.39 10.85 -9.10
C VAL A 20 -12.47 12.10 -8.21
N ALA A 21 -11.79 12.08 -7.07
CA ALA A 21 -11.71 13.21 -6.13
C ALA A 21 -10.70 14.30 -6.53
N ASN A 22 -10.07 14.22 -7.72
CA ASN A 22 -9.03 15.13 -8.19
C ASN A 22 -7.87 15.35 -7.20
N LEU A 23 -7.55 14.33 -6.41
CA LEU A 23 -6.42 14.31 -5.52
C LEU A 23 -5.14 13.94 -6.29
N SER A 24 -3.98 14.19 -5.69
CA SER A 24 -2.72 13.61 -6.18
C SER A 24 -2.92 12.11 -6.43
N ARG A 25 -2.16 11.52 -7.36
CA ARG A 25 -2.12 10.06 -7.60
C ARG A 25 -0.92 9.37 -6.95
N SER A 26 0.02 10.12 -6.38
CA SER A 26 1.24 9.55 -5.78
C SER A 26 0.95 8.84 -4.45
N ASN A 27 1.43 7.63 -4.29
CA ASN A 27 1.40 6.85 -3.04
C ASN A 27 2.64 7.11 -2.17
N ASN A 28 3.35 8.23 -2.38
CA ASN A 28 4.65 8.52 -1.76
C ASN A 28 4.63 8.48 -0.22
N SER A 29 3.54 8.94 0.41
CA SER A 29 3.37 8.84 1.87
C SER A 29 3.27 7.40 2.35
N ILE A 30 2.60 6.54 1.58
CA ILE A 30 2.46 5.11 1.86
C ILE A 30 3.80 4.40 1.66
N GLU A 31 4.52 4.70 0.58
CA GLU A 31 5.87 4.16 0.33
C GLU A 31 6.86 4.59 1.41
N GLY A 32 6.81 5.86 1.81
CA GLY A 32 7.60 6.39 2.91
C GLY A 32 7.29 5.69 4.24
N TRP A 33 6.00 5.47 4.53
CA TRP A 33 5.59 4.70 5.71
C TRP A 33 6.09 3.25 5.66
N HIS A 34 5.94 2.55 4.53
CA HIS A 34 6.46 1.20 4.35
C HIS A 34 7.98 1.13 4.56
N ASN A 35 8.74 2.09 4.03
CA ASN A 35 10.20 2.14 4.22
C ASN A 35 10.57 2.31 5.70
N ALA A 36 9.92 3.25 6.39
CA ALA A 36 10.17 3.52 7.79
C ALA A 36 9.76 2.33 8.68
N PHE A 37 8.62 1.71 8.38
CA PHE A 37 8.11 0.55 9.11
C PHE A 37 9.02 -0.67 8.91
N ALA A 38 9.47 -0.95 7.68
CA ALA A 38 10.41 -2.04 7.41
C ALA A 38 11.71 -1.88 8.22
N LYS A 39 12.23 -0.65 8.32
CA LYS A 39 13.39 -0.33 9.18
C LYS A 39 13.11 -0.57 10.67
N ARG A 40 11.92 -0.27 11.17
CA ARG A 40 11.51 -0.51 12.58
C ARG A 40 11.27 -1.99 12.88
N VAL A 41 10.70 -2.74 11.94
CA VAL A 41 10.51 -4.18 12.05
C VAL A 41 11.87 -4.88 12.10
N ALA A 42 12.82 -4.43 11.27
CA ALA A 42 14.21 -4.92 11.19
C ALA A 42 14.31 -6.44 11.02
N ILE A 43 13.31 -7.07 10.38
CA ILE A 43 13.25 -8.50 10.09
C ILE A 43 12.83 -8.62 8.62
N VAL A 44 13.63 -9.32 7.82
CA VAL A 44 13.41 -9.46 6.37
C VAL A 44 12.16 -10.33 6.08
N HIS A 45 12.00 -11.41 6.84
CA HIS A 45 10.86 -12.33 6.72
C HIS A 45 10.25 -12.61 8.09
N PRO A 46 9.47 -11.68 8.66
CA PRO A 46 8.82 -11.89 9.95
C PRO A 46 7.73 -12.95 9.82
N SER A 47 7.62 -13.84 10.82
CA SER A 47 6.41 -14.65 10.96
C SER A 47 5.20 -13.74 11.22
N VAL A 48 4.00 -14.23 10.91
CA VAL A 48 2.75 -13.48 11.11
C VAL A 48 2.65 -12.93 12.54
N SER A 49 2.99 -13.72 13.56
CA SER A 49 2.96 -13.28 14.95
C SER A 49 3.89 -12.10 15.23
N LYS A 50 5.13 -12.14 14.70
CA LYS A 50 6.11 -11.04 14.87
C LYS A 50 5.68 -9.79 14.13
N LEU A 51 5.10 -9.94 12.93
CA LEU A 51 4.56 -8.82 12.18
C LEU A 51 3.39 -8.16 12.93
N THR A 52 2.45 -8.95 13.42
CA THR A 52 1.29 -8.46 14.19
C THR A 52 1.73 -7.72 15.45
N GLU A 53 2.73 -8.22 16.18
CA GLU A 53 3.28 -7.52 17.34
C GLU A 53 3.85 -6.15 16.96
N LYS A 54 4.62 -6.06 15.87
CA LYS A 54 5.20 -4.81 15.39
C LYS A 54 4.14 -3.81 14.93
N ILE A 55 3.11 -4.28 14.21
CA ILE A 55 1.97 -3.45 13.80
C ILE A 55 1.24 -2.90 15.04
N ARG A 56 0.97 -3.74 16.05
CA ARG A 56 0.28 -3.30 17.27
C ARG A 56 1.06 -2.20 18.00
N ARG A 57 2.39 -2.33 18.10
CA ARG A 57 3.27 -1.32 18.71
C ARG A 57 3.29 0.00 17.95
N GLU A 58 3.15 -0.03 16.63
CA GLU A 58 3.11 1.17 15.78
C GLU A 58 1.81 1.97 15.96
N GLN A 59 0.72 1.29 16.32
CA GLN A 59 -0.63 1.84 16.46
C GLN A 59 -1.01 2.16 17.92
N SER A 60 -0.10 1.93 18.86
CA SER A 60 -0.28 2.25 20.29
C SER A 60 0.33 3.62 20.59
#